data_AF-A0A5B6WJV8-F1
#
_entry.id   AF-A0A5B6WJV8-F1
#
_cell.length_a   1.000
_cell.length_b   1.000
_cell.length_c   1.000
_cell.angle_alpha   90.00
_cell.angle_beta   90.00
_cell.angle_gamma   90.00
#
_symmetry.space_group_name_H-M   'P 1'
#
loop_
_entity.id
_entity.type
_entity.pdbx_description
1 polymer ?
#
loop_
_entity_poly.entity_id
_entity_poly.type
_entity_poly.pdbx_seq_one_letter_code
_entity_poly.pdbx_strand_id
1 'polypeptide(L)'
;MGICSSSQYTAKADNRLTWPPPTTTKIIYPDGNLQQLSQLIKARVVLSQNPSCFLCNSELMYVNSCLPKVPGDEQLQLDQIYFLMPLSMSQAPLSLEELCSLAIKAGAALSRLNEAYSHKEVCISSLLQLQLIKNVVKHHPIGII
;
A
#
# COMPACT_ATOMS: atom_id res chain seq x y z
N MET A 1 -18.70 6.74 37.91
CA MET A 1 -18.43 5.37 37.42
C MET A 1 -18.64 5.37 35.93
N GLY A 2 -17.56 5.21 35.17
CA GLY A 2 -17.58 5.28 33.70
C GLY A 2 -18.08 3.97 33.10
N ILE A 3 -19.11 4.04 32.27
CA ILE A 3 -19.48 2.95 31.37
C ILE A 3 -18.82 3.20 30.03
N CYS A 4 -17.64 2.61 29.86
CA CYS A 4 -17.01 2.47 28.55
C CYS A 4 -17.69 1.30 27.85
N SER A 5 -18.66 1.61 26.98
CA SER A 5 -19.27 0.63 26.08
C SER A 5 -18.56 0.70 24.74
N SER A 6 -17.95 -0.42 24.36
CA SER A 6 -17.22 -0.65 23.12
C SER A 6 -18.05 -0.32 21.87
N SER A 7 -17.53 0.55 21.01
CA SER A 7 -18.13 0.83 19.70
C SER A 7 -17.85 -0.31 18.73
N GLN A 8 -18.87 -1.10 18.44
CA GLN A 8 -18.96 -1.90 17.22
C GLN A 8 -19.52 -0.99 16.12
N TYR A 9 -18.72 -0.65 15.10
CA TYR A 9 -19.25 -0.01 13.90
C TYR A 9 -19.26 -1.02 12.75
N THR A 10 -20.46 -1.46 12.38
CA THR A 10 -20.73 -2.03 11.06
C THR A 10 -20.71 -0.88 10.07
N ALA A 11 -19.86 -0.95 9.04
CA ALA A 11 -19.83 0.05 7.97
C ALA A 11 -21.14 0.00 7.17
N LYS A 12 -22.14 0.77 7.60
CA LYS A 12 -23.28 1.20 6.80
C LYS A 12 -22.94 2.57 6.23
N ALA A 13 -23.10 2.73 4.92
CA ALA A 13 -22.95 3.99 4.21
C ALA A 13 -23.94 5.03 4.79
N ASP A 14 -23.44 5.90 5.66
CA ASP A 14 -24.12 7.11 6.12
C ASP A 14 -23.31 8.33 5.65
N ASN A 15 -24.01 9.28 5.04
CA ASN A 15 -23.45 10.42 4.32
C ASN A 15 -23.00 11.56 5.26
N ARG A 16 -22.44 11.23 6.43
CA ARG A 16 -22.00 12.20 7.45
C ARG A 16 -20.49 12.16 7.69
N LEU A 17 -19.80 13.06 6.99
CA LEU A 17 -18.61 13.84 7.40
C LEU A 17 -17.84 13.37 8.65
N THR A 18 -17.14 12.24 8.61
CA THR A 18 -15.95 12.03 9.46
C THR A 18 -14.73 12.23 8.59
N TRP A 19 -14.31 13.49 8.49
CA TRP A 19 -13.02 13.89 7.97
C TRP A 19 -12.09 14.10 9.17
N PRO A 20 -10.84 13.63 9.16
CA PRO A 20 -10.15 12.91 8.08
C PRO A 20 -10.62 11.45 7.95
N PRO A 21 -10.44 10.81 6.78
CA PRO A 21 -10.69 9.38 6.63
C PRO A 21 -9.85 8.57 7.64
N PRO A 22 -10.33 7.39 8.07
CA PRO A 22 -9.60 6.56 9.02
C PRO A 22 -8.20 6.23 8.49
N THR A 23 -7.19 6.39 9.34
CA THR A 23 -5.83 5.94 9.02
C THR A 23 -5.85 4.44 8.81
N THR A 24 -5.52 4.01 7.60
CA THR A 24 -5.57 2.61 7.18
C THR A 24 -4.25 2.19 6.58
N THR A 25 -3.80 0.98 6.92
CA THR A 25 -2.76 0.28 6.17
C THR A 25 -3.35 -0.16 4.84
N LYS A 26 -2.59 0.04 3.75
CA LYS A 26 -3.02 -0.28 2.39
C LYS A 26 -2.14 -1.39 1.84
N ILE A 27 -2.73 -2.51 1.42
CA ILE A 27 -2.02 -3.64 0.81
C ILE A 27 -2.46 -3.76 -0.63
N ILE A 28 -1.52 -3.61 -1.55
CA ILE A 28 -1.75 -3.75 -2.99
C ILE A 28 -1.30 -5.16 -3.41
N TYR A 29 -2.22 -5.85 -4.08
CA TYR A 29 -1.99 -7.19 -4.60
C TYR A 29 -1.38 -7.14 -6.01
N PRO A 30 -0.70 -8.20 -6.46
CA PRO A 30 -0.10 -8.25 -7.80
C PRO A 30 -1.10 -8.09 -8.94
N ASP A 31 -2.36 -8.44 -8.71
CA ASP A 31 -3.49 -8.29 -9.63
C ASP A 31 -4.02 -6.83 -9.69
N GLY A 32 -3.50 -5.94 -8.85
CA GLY A 32 -3.93 -4.55 -8.75
C GLY A 32 -5.13 -4.34 -7.83
N ASN A 33 -5.55 -5.34 -7.05
CA ASN A 33 -6.53 -5.19 -5.99
C ASN A 33 -5.93 -4.51 -4.76
N LEU A 34 -6.78 -3.86 -3.97
CA LEU A 34 -6.40 -3.11 -2.76
C LEU A 34 -7.19 -3.62 -1.57
N GLN A 35 -6.48 -3.89 -0.48
CA GLN A 35 -7.07 -4.18 0.82
C GLN A 35 -6.69 -3.08 1.81
N GLN A 36 -7.68 -2.58 2.54
CA GLN A 36 -7.47 -1.64 3.64
C GLN A 36 -7.63 -2.34 4.99
N LEU A 37 -6.77 -1.99 5.92
CA LEU A 37 -6.82 -2.47 7.31
C LEU A 37 -6.83 -1.26 8.24
N SER A 38 -7.86 -1.17 9.08
CA SER A 38 -8.02 -0.08 10.07
C SER A 38 -7.33 -0.38 11.41
N GLN A 39 -6.62 -1.51 11.50
CA GLN A 39 -5.95 -1.96 12.72
C GLN A 39 -4.51 -2.34 12.40
N LEU A 40 -3.63 -2.09 13.37
CA LEU A 40 -2.25 -2.58 13.36
C LEU A 40 -2.28 -4.10 13.49
N ILE A 41 -2.00 -4.80 12.40
CA ILE A 41 -1.88 -6.26 12.40
C ILE A 41 -0.45 -6.66 12.04
N LYS A 42 -0.05 -7.85 12.49
CA LYS A 42 1.26 -8.40 12.12
C LYS A 42 1.26 -8.86 10.67
N ALA A 43 2.39 -8.68 9.98
CA ALA A 43 2.58 -9.11 8.59
C ALA A 43 2.20 -10.58 8.38
N ARG A 44 2.54 -11.47 9.33
CA ARG A 44 2.19 -12.90 9.28
C ARG A 44 0.69 -13.18 9.13
N VAL A 45 -0.19 -12.29 9.60
CA VAL A 45 -1.65 -12.46 9.49
C VAL A 45 -2.11 -12.31 8.05
N VAL A 46 -1.47 -11.44 7.28
CA VAL A 46 -1.71 -11.29 5.83
C VAL A 46 -1.06 -12.45 5.07
N LEU A 47 0.16 -12.83 5.46
CA LEU A 47 0.93 -13.88 4.81
C LEU A 47 0.34 -15.27 5.03
N SER A 48 -0.37 -15.53 6.14
CA SER A 48 -1.05 -16.81 6.37
C SER A 48 -2.16 -17.07 5.35
N GLN A 49 -2.76 -16.02 4.78
CA GLN A 49 -3.75 -16.11 3.70
C GLN A 49 -3.09 -16.21 2.32
N ASN A 50 -1.80 -15.87 2.22
CA ASN A 50 -1.05 -15.78 0.98
C ASN A 50 0.34 -16.44 1.12
N PRO A 51 0.41 -17.77 1.28
CA PRO A 51 1.63 -18.48 1.70
C PRO A 51 2.76 -18.46 0.65
N SER A 52 2.44 -18.26 -0.62
CA SER A 52 3.41 -18.13 -1.72
C SER A 52 3.90 -16.70 -1.93
N CYS A 53 3.56 -15.77 -1.02
CA CYS A 53 3.84 -14.35 -1.15
C CYS A 53 4.65 -13.81 0.04
N PHE A 54 5.18 -12.61 -0.12
CA PHE A 54 5.81 -11.81 0.91
C PHE A 54 5.31 -10.36 0.83
N LEU A 55 5.50 -9.60 1.90
CA LEU A 55 5.15 -8.18 1.94
C LEU A 55 6.39 -7.31 1.78
N CYS A 56 6.24 -6.19 1.08
CA CYS A 56 7.24 -5.14 0.93
C CYS A 56 6.63 -3.78 1.22
N ASN A 57 7.38 -2.93 1.92
CA ASN A 57 7.01 -1.53 2.06
C ASN A 57 7.32 -0.77 0.75
N SER A 58 6.37 0.02 0.26
CA SER A 58 6.53 0.85 -0.95
C SER A 58 7.71 1.81 -0.89
N GLU A 59 8.02 2.35 0.29
CA GLU A 59 9.11 3.33 0.47
C GLU A 59 10.51 2.71 0.33
N LEU A 60 10.61 1.38 0.42
CA LEU A 60 11.87 0.64 0.35
C LEU A 60 12.05 -0.10 -0.99
N MET A 61 11.21 0.19 -1.99
CA MET A 61 11.31 -0.38 -3.33
C MET A 61 12.16 0.49 -4.24
N TYR A 62 13.24 -0.08 -4.78
CA TYR A 62 14.17 0.59 -5.68
C TYR A 62 14.46 -0.26 -6.92
N VAL A 63 14.62 0.40 -8.07
CA VAL A 63 15.04 -0.25 -9.32
C VAL A 63 16.42 -0.89 -9.14
N ASN A 64 16.64 -2.05 -9.75
CA ASN A 64 17.86 -2.85 -9.70
C ASN A 64 18.26 -3.30 -8.28
N SER A 65 17.32 -3.28 -7.32
CA SER A 65 17.52 -3.79 -5.96
C SER A 65 16.56 -4.95 -5.69
N CYS A 66 17.00 -5.90 -4.86
CA CYS A 66 16.10 -6.94 -4.36
C CYS A 66 15.06 -6.32 -3.44
N LEU A 67 13.83 -6.86 -3.51
CA LEU A 67 12.70 -6.38 -2.73
C LEU A 67 12.85 -6.72 -1.23
N PRO A 68 12.83 -5.72 -0.32
CA PRO A 68 13.02 -5.95 1.11
C PRO A 68 11.77 -6.56 1.73
N LYS A 69 11.93 -7.73 2.34
CA LYS A 69 10.83 -8.46 2.99
C LYS A 69 10.50 -7.84 4.34
N VAL A 70 9.22 -7.56 4.57
CA VAL A 70 8.70 -7.24 5.90
C VAL A 70 8.66 -8.54 6.73
N PRO A 71 9.34 -8.60 7.88
CA PRO A 71 9.29 -9.77 8.77
C PRO A 71 7.87 -10.08 9.25
N GLY A 72 7.52 -11.36 9.36
CA GLY A 72 6.18 -11.80 9.76
C GLY A 72 5.73 -11.28 11.14
N ASP A 73 6.68 -11.03 12.04
CA ASP A 73 6.39 -10.51 13.39
C ASP A 73 6.31 -8.98 13.48
N GLU A 74 6.69 -8.27 12.42
CA GLU A 74 6.54 -6.83 12.34
C GLU A 74 5.06 -6.44 12.20
N GLN A 75 4.67 -5.36 12.89
CA GLN A 75 3.34 -4.79 12.76
C GLN A 75 3.30 -3.84 11.57
N LEU A 76 2.33 -4.07 10.68
CA LEU A 76 2.08 -3.20 9.55
C LEU A 76 1.59 -1.85 10.06
N GLN A 77 2.27 -0.80 9.63
CA GLN A 77 1.99 0.55 10.08
C GLN A 77 0.75 1.10 9.37
N LEU A 78 -0.05 1.88 10.10
CA LEU A 78 -1.14 2.64 9.51
C LEU A 78 -0.58 3.73 8.59
N ASP A 79 -1.36 4.10 7.58
CA ASP A 79 -0.99 5.10 6.57
C ASP A 79 0.23 4.73 5.71
N GLN A 80 0.68 3.49 5.77
CA GLN A 80 1.71 2.95 4.88
C GLN A 80 1.11 2.09 3.79
N ILE A 81 1.81 2.03 2.65
CA ILE A 81 1.52 1.12 1.55
C ILE A 81 2.47 -0.05 1.58
N TYR A 82 1.89 -1.24 1.47
CA TYR A 82 2.62 -2.47 1.29
C TYR A 82 2.18 -3.12 -0.02
N PHE A 83 3.13 -3.73 -0.72
CA PHE A 83 2.84 -4.61 -1.84
C PHE A 83 2.97 -6.05 -1.38
N LEU A 84 1.99 -6.86 -1.74
CA LEU A 84 2.09 -8.30 -1.65
C LEU A 84 2.73 -8.82 -2.94
N MET A 85 3.82 -9.56 -2.83
CA MET A 85 4.64 -9.99 -3.97
C MET A 85 4.86 -11.51 -3.95
N PRO A 86 4.84 -12.21 -5.09
CA PRO A 86 5.15 -13.64 -5.14
C PRO A 86 6.60 -13.92 -4.73
N LEU A 87 6.84 -14.96 -3.95
CA LEU A 87 8.20 -15.31 -3.47
C LEU A 87 9.24 -15.50 -4.59
N SER A 88 8.80 -15.87 -5.80
CA SER A 88 9.65 -15.95 -7.00
C SER A 88 10.35 -14.63 -7.33
N MET A 89 9.74 -13.49 -7.02
CA MET A 89 10.30 -12.16 -7.26
C MET A 89 11.26 -11.70 -6.15
N SER A 90 11.41 -12.47 -5.06
CA SER A 90 12.20 -12.02 -3.91
C SER A 90 13.72 -12.12 -4.08
N GLN A 91 14.17 -12.91 -5.06
CA GLN A 91 15.61 -13.14 -5.31
C GLN A 91 16.12 -12.37 -6.53
N ALA A 92 15.20 -11.81 -7.33
CA ALA A 92 15.55 -11.04 -8.51
C ALA A 92 15.57 -9.53 -8.17
N PRO A 93 16.53 -8.77 -8.72
CA PRO A 93 16.47 -7.32 -8.69
C PRO A 93 15.23 -6.82 -9.41
N LEU A 94 14.54 -5.84 -8.83
CA LEU A 94 13.34 -5.25 -9.41
C LEU A 94 13.70 -4.46 -10.68
N SER A 95 13.21 -4.88 -11.83
CA SER A 95 13.42 -4.13 -13.07
C SER A 95 12.62 -2.81 -13.09
N LEU A 96 13.05 -1.88 -13.94
CA LEU A 96 12.31 -0.63 -14.17
C LEU A 96 10.87 -0.89 -14.63
N GLU A 97 10.70 -1.86 -15.54
CA GLU A 97 9.38 -2.23 -16.07
C GLU A 97 8.45 -2.77 -14.97
N GLU A 98 8.95 -3.65 -14.12
CA GLU A 98 8.18 -4.19 -12.99
C GLU A 98 7.81 -3.10 -11.99
N LEU A 99 8.74 -2.20 -11.64
CA LEU A 99 8.45 -1.09 -10.73
C LEU A 99 7.39 -0.15 -11.33
N CYS A 100 7.50 0.19 -12.61
CA CYS A 100 6.50 0.99 -13.32
C CYS A 100 5.13 0.29 -13.32
N SER A 101 5.09 -1.02 -13.58
CA SER A 101 3.86 -1.81 -13.54
C SER A 101 3.21 -1.78 -12.15
N LEU A 102 4.01 -1.93 -11.08
CA LEU A 102 3.53 -1.81 -9.70
C LEU A 102 3.00 -0.41 -9.39
N ALA A 103 3.69 0.64 -9.83
CA ALA A 103 3.26 2.03 -9.64
C ALA A 103 1.93 2.32 -10.37
N ILE A 104 1.75 1.82 -11.60
CA ILE A 104 0.49 1.97 -12.35
C ILE A 104 -0.65 1.23 -11.63
N LYS A 105 -0.43 -0.02 -11.21
CA LYS A 105 -1.42 -0.81 -10.47
C LYS A 105 -1.80 -0.13 -9.15
N ALA A 106 -0.81 0.37 -8.43
CA ALA A 106 -1.01 1.14 -7.21
C ALA A 106 -1.83 2.40 -7.46
N GLY A 107 -1.48 3.16 -8.49
CA GLY A 107 -2.20 4.36 -8.88
C GLY A 107 -3.67 4.06 -9.17
N ALA A 108 -3.95 3.06 -9.99
CA ALA A 108 -5.32 2.64 -10.32
C ALA A 108 -6.09 2.14 -9.08
N ALA A 109 -5.45 1.35 -8.22
CA ALA A 109 -6.03 0.87 -6.97
C ALA A 109 -6.45 2.01 -6.03
N LEU A 110 -5.56 2.99 -5.85
CA LEU A 110 -5.81 4.16 -5.00
C LEU A 110 -6.84 5.12 -5.61
N SER A 111 -6.88 5.26 -6.94
CA SER A 111 -7.92 6.05 -7.61
C SER A 111 -9.31 5.48 -7.37
N ARG A 112 -9.49 4.15 -7.54
CA ARG A 112 -10.77 3.47 -7.25
C ARG A 112 -11.17 3.62 -5.78
N LEU A 113 -10.19 3.59 -4.88
CA LEU A 113 -10.42 3.87 -3.45
C LEU A 113 -11.02 5.27 -3.26
N ASN A 114 -10.40 6.29 -3.86
CA ASN A 114 -10.82 7.68 -3.72
C ASN A 114 -12.20 7.94 -4.35
N GLU A 115 -12.55 7.24 -5.43
CA GLU A 115 -13.90 7.29 -6.01
C GLU A 115 -14.98 6.77 -5.05
N ALA A 116 -14.67 5.72 -4.28
CA ALA A 116 -15.55 5.22 -3.23
C ALA A 116 -15.71 6.22 -2.05
N TYR A 117 -14.72 7.09 -1.83
CA TYR A 117 -14.73 8.15 -0.82
C TYR A 117 -14.98 9.53 -1.43
N SER A 118 -16.19 9.76 -1.95
CA SER A 118 -16.77 11.08 -2.32
C SER A 118 -15.80 12.28 -2.44
N HIS A 119 -15.05 12.34 -3.56
CA HIS A 119 -14.59 13.53 -4.30
C HIS A 119 -14.18 14.79 -3.51
N LYS A 120 -13.29 14.72 -2.51
CA LYS A 120 -12.55 15.91 -2.04
C LYS A 120 -11.09 15.68 -1.63
N GLU A 121 -10.56 14.45 -1.68
CA GLU A 121 -9.15 14.13 -1.35
C GLU A 121 -8.28 13.81 -2.58
N VAL A 122 -8.58 14.42 -3.73
CA VAL A 122 -7.79 14.30 -4.98
C VAL A 122 -6.31 14.69 -4.79
N CYS A 123 -5.96 15.46 -3.74
CA CYS A 123 -4.59 15.89 -3.48
C CYS A 123 -3.68 14.84 -2.81
N ILE A 124 -4.20 13.88 -2.04
CA ILE A 124 -3.35 12.92 -1.30
C ILE A 124 -2.93 11.73 -2.18
N SER A 125 -3.84 11.25 -3.05
CA SER A 125 -3.54 10.16 -4.00
C SER A 125 -2.44 10.53 -5.00
N SER A 126 -2.41 11.79 -5.43
CA SER A 126 -1.39 12.33 -6.34
C SER A 126 0.01 12.35 -5.70
N LEU A 127 0.13 12.63 -4.40
CA LEU A 127 1.43 12.71 -3.71
C LEU A 127 2.11 11.35 -3.54
N LEU A 128 1.32 10.30 -3.30
CA LEU A 128 1.81 8.93 -3.11
C LEU A 128 2.16 8.25 -4.44
N GLN A 129 1.37 8.51 -5.50
CA GLN A 129 1.75 8.19 -6.87
C GLN A 129 3.06 8.89 -7.24
N LEU A 130 3.22 10.17 -6.88
CA LEU A 130 4.46 10.90 -7.07
C LEU A 130 5.61 10.37 -6.22
N GLN A 131 5.41 9.79 -5.03
CA GLN A 131 6.50 9.19 -4.24
C GLN A 131 7.03 7.91 -4.85
N LEU A 132 6.15 7.01 -5.30
CA LEU A 132 6.56 5.81 -6.04
C LEU A 132 7.24 6.16 -7.37
N ILE A 133 6.73 7.15 -8.12
CA ILE A 133 7.36 7.64 -9.35
C ILE A 133 8.68 8.39 -9.06
N LYS A 134 8.80 9.12 -7.94
CA LYS A 134 10.07 9.75 -7.53
C LYS A 134 11.15 8.70 -7.24
N ASN A 135 10.79 7.53 -6.71
CA ASN A 135 11.73 6.42 -6.53
C ASN A 135 12.17 5.81 -7.88
N VAL A 136 11.33 5.88 -8.91
CA VAL A 136 11.70 5.52 -10.30
C VAL A 136 12.72 6.51 -10.88
N VAL A 137 12.53 7.82 -10.67
CA VAL A 137 13.36 8.88 -11.28
C VAL A 137 14.68 9.11 -10.54
N LYS A 138 14.74 8.91 -9.21
CA LYS A 138 15.94 9.18 -8.40
C LYS A 138 17.19 8.37 -8.77
N HIS A 139 17.05 7.22 -9.43
CA HIS A 139 18.17 6.34 -9.79
C HIS A 139 18.40 6.18 -11.31
N HIS A 140 17.66 6.92 -12.13
CA HIS A 140 18.01 7.13 -13.53
C HIS A 140 18.51 8.58 -13.65
N PRO A 141 19.80 8.88 -13.32
CA PRO A 141 20.37 10.06 -13.94
C PRO A 141 20.29 9.78 -15.43
N ILE A 142 19.53 10.59 -16.15
CA ILE A 142 19.62 10.64 -17.59
C ILE A 142 21.10 10.84 -17.87
N GLY A 143 21.78 9.78 -18.29
CA GLY A 143 23.09 9.85 -18.89
C GLY A 143 22.89 10.54 -20.22
N ILE A 144 22.80 11.87 -20.19
CA ILE A 144 22.99 12.70 -21.37
C ILE A 144 24.45 12.47 -21.75
N ILE A 145 24.65 11.65 -22.78
CA ILE A 145 25.81 11.75 -23.68
C ILE A 145 25.27 12.31 -24.98
#